data_AF-A0A418WFT4-F1
#
_entry.id   AF-A0A418WFT4-F1
#
_cell.length_a   1.000
_cell.length_b   1.000
_cell.length_c   1.000
_cell.angle_alpha   90.00
_cell.angle_beta   90.00
_cell.angle_gamma   90.00
#
_symmetry.space_group_name_H-M   'P 1'
#
loop_
_entity.id
_entity.type
_entity.pdbx_description
1 polymer ?
#
loop_
_entity_poly.entity_id
_entity_poly.type
_entity_poly.pdbx_seq_one_letter_code
_entity_poly.pdbx_strand_id
1 'polypeptide(L)' 'MPGQVEVLMDEVRRDQINECFAQVTGLLEDAHEIAVTGQSDRASLDELMDCAKALRQTVDRASAMVTVIEGLLS' A
#
# COMPACT_ATOMS: atom_id res chain seq x y z
N MET A 1 20.08 -14.23 29.46
CA MET A 1 19.72 -14.96 28.23
C MET A 1 19.28 -13.95 27.17
N PRO A 2 20.21 -13.36 26.41
CA PRO A 2 19.90 -12.35 25.41
C PRO A 2 19.21 -12.90 24.14
N GLY A 3 19.41 -14.19 23.81
CA GLY A 3 18.90 -14.76 22.55
C GLY A 3 17.38 -14.98 22.44
N GLN A 4 16.61 -14.98 23.54
CA GLN A 4 15.14 -15.11 23.44
C GLN A 4 14.45 -13.79 23.09
N VAL A 5 15.01 -12.65 23.49
CA VAL A 5 14.44 -11.32 23.20
C VAL A 5 14.69 -10.96 21.74
N GLU A 6 15.85 -11.31 21.21
CA GLU A 6 16.24 -11.06 19.80
C GLU A 6 15.36 -11.85 18.83
N VAL A 7 15.09 -13.13 19.11
CA VAL A 7 14.19 -13.97 18.30
C VAL A 7 12.75 -13.42 18.31
N LEU A 8 12.25 -12.99 19.48
CA LEU A 8 10.91 -12.42 19.59
C LEU A 8 10.79 -11.10 18.81
N MET A 9 11.85 -10.27 18.82
CA MET A 9 11.89 -9.02 18.06
C MET A 9 11.93 -9.27 16.54
N ASP A 10 12.64 -10.29 16.08
CA ASP A 10 12.68 -10.69 14.67
C ASP A 10 11.34 -11.21 14.16
N GLU A 11 10.62 -11.98 14.99
CA GLU A 11 9.26 -12.46 14.65
C GLU A 11 8.28 -11.30 14.53
N VAL A 12 8.26 -10.38 15.50
CA VAL A 12 7.40 -9.19 15.45
C VAL A 12 7.70 -8.33 14.22
N ARG A 13 8.98 -8.12 13.90
CA ARG A 13 9.39 -7.36 12.71
C ARG A 13 8.92 -8.04 11.42
N ARG A 14 9.02 -9.37 11.32
CA ARG A 14 8.55 -10.14 10.16
C ARG A 14 7.04 -9.99 9.97
N ASP A 15 6.28 -10.09 11.06
CA ASP A 15 4.82 -9.93 11.02
C ASP A 15 4.42 -8.53 10.57
N GLN A 16 5.10 -7.49 11.06
CA GLN A 16 4.88 -6.11 10.63
C GLN A 16 5.19 -5.89 9.14
N ILE A 17 6.27 -6.49 8.63
CA ILE A 17 6.63 -6.44 7.21
C ILE A 17 5.55 -7.13 6.36
N ASN A 18 5.11 -8.31 6.76
CA ASN A 18 4.07 -9.06 6.06
C ASN A 18 2.75 -8.30 6.01
N GLU A 19 2.35 -7.69 7.14
CA GLU A 19 1.17 -6.85 7.22
C GLU A 19 1.28 -5.64 6.28
N CYS A 20 2.44 -4.98 6.25
CA CYS A 20 2.67 -3.86 5.34
C CYS A 20 2.60 -4.28 3.87
N PHE A 21 3.14 -5.44 3.49
CA PHE A 21 3.03 -5.97 2.13
C PHE A 21 1.57 -6.28 1.74
N ALA A 22 0.78 -6.83 2.67
CA ALA A 22 -0.64 -7.08 2.42
C ALA A 22 -1.40 -5.78 2.17
N GLN A 23 -1.13 -4.74 2.96
CA GLN A 23 -1.75 -3.42 2.78
C GLN A 23 -1.31 -2.74 1.47
N VAL A 24 -0.03 -2.81 1.09
CA VAL A 24 0.45 -2.32 -0.21
C VAL A 24 -0.24 -3.05 -1.36
N THR A 25 -0.41 -4.37 -1.27
CA THR A 25 -1.09 -5.17 -2.29
C THR A 25 -2.54 -4.71 -2.46
N GLY A 26 -3.28 -4.52 -1.36
CA GLY A 26 -4.66 -4.02 -1.42
C GLY A 26 -4.75 -2.62 -2.04
N LEU A 27 -3.83 -1.71 -1.71
CA LEU A 27 -3.79 -0.39 -2.33
C LEU A 27 -3.53 -0.46 -3.84
N LEU A 28 -2.71 -1.40 -4.30
CA LEU A 28 -2.48 -1.59 -5.74
C LEU A 28 -3.71 -2.17 -6.45
N GLU A 29 -4.49 -3.04 -5.79
CA GLU A 29 -5.75 -3.54 -6.30
C GLU A 29 -6.80 -2.41 -6.40
N ASP A 30 -6.94 -1.58 -5.37
CA ASP A 30 -7.81 -0.40 -5.37
C ASP A 30 -7.41 0.57 -6.51
N ALA A 31 -6.11 0.82 -6.66
CA ALA A 31 -5.58 1.66 -7.73
C ALA A 31 -5.93 1.09 -9.12
N HIS A 32 -5.85 -0.23 -9.28
CA HIS A 32 -6.23 -0.90 -10.52
C HIS A 32 -7.72 -0.74 -10.82
N GLU A 33 -8.59 -0.96 -9.84
CA GLU A 33 -10.04 -0.81 -10.00
C GLU A 33 -10.40 0.63 -10.42
N ILE A 34 -9.86 1.64 -9.73
CA ILE A 34 -10.06 3.05 -10.06
C ILE A 34 -9.60 3.36 -11.49
N ALA A 35 -8.45 2.83 -11.90
CA ALA A 35 -7.92 3.04 -13.24
C ALA A 35 -8.82 2.41 -14.33
N VAL A 36 -9.36 1.21 -14.07
CA VAL A 36 -10.30 0.54 -14.98
C VAL A 36 -11.61 1.33 -15.09
N THR A 37 -12.18 1.77 -13.97
CA THR A 37 -13.38 2.62 -13.97
C THR A 37 -13.15 3.92 -14.73
N GLY A 38 -11.98 4.54 -14.55
CA GLY A 38 -11.56 5.75 -15.25
C GLY A 38 -11.31 5.59 -16.76
N GLN A 39 -11.27 4.37 -17.29
CA GLN A 39 -11.18 4.13 -18.74
C GLN A 39 -12.55 4.06 -19.41
N SER A 40 -13.64 4.23 -18.67
CA SER A 40 -15.00 4.22 -19.23
C SER A 40 -15.22 5.41 -20.16
N ASP A 41 -15.53 5.13 -21.43
CA ASP A 41 -15.93 6.14 -22.42
C ASP A 41 -17.22 6.90 -22.07
N ARG A 42 -17.94 6.45 -21.03
CA ARG A 42 -19.17 7.07 -20.54
C ARG A 42 -18.96 7.95 -19.30
N ALA A 43 -17.76 7.97 -18.74
CA ALA A 43 -17.46 8.81 -17.59
C ALA A 43 -17.38 10.28 -18.00
N SER A 44 -17.97 11.15 -17.17
CA SER A 44 -17.84 12.59 -17.28
C SER A 44 -16.43 13.04 -16.88
N LEU A 45 -16.04 14.25 -17.29
CA LEU A 45 -14.75 14.83 -16.90
C LEU A 45 -14.59 14.94 -15.37
N ASP A 46 -15.67 15.27 -14.67
CA ASP A 46 -15.66 15.37 -13.20
C ASP A 46 -15.41 14.01 -12.55
N GLU A 47 -16.07 12.95 -13.03
CA GLU A 47 -15.83 11.57 -12.57
C GLU A 47 -14.40 11.13 -12.85
N LEU A 48 -13.84 11.43 -14.03
CA LEU A 48 -12.45 11.13 -14.37
C LEU A 48 -11.47 11.89 -13.46
N MET A 49 -11.76 13.15 -13.14
CA MET A 49 -10.94 13.93 -12.21
C MET A 49 -10.96 13.35 -10.79
N ASP A 50 -12.11 12.87 -10.33
CA ASP A 50 -12.24 12.27 -9.02
C ASP A 50 -11.56 10.90 -8.96
N CYS A 51 -11.67 10.08 -10.02
CA CYS A 51 -10.87 8.87 -10.19
C CYS A 51 -9.36 9.17 -10.15
N ALA A 52 -8.90 10.20 -10.87
CA ALA A 52 -7.49 10.58 -10.88
C ALA A 52 -6.97 11.04 -9.50
N LYS A 53 -7.79 11.79 -8.74
CA LYS A 53 -7.45 12.18 -7.35
C LYS A 53 -7.38 10.95 -6.44
N ALA A 54 -8.36 10.06 -6.52
CA ALA A 54 -8.42 8.84 -5.71
C ALA A 54 -7.20 7.95 -6.00
N LEU A 55 -6.90 7.72 -7.28
CA LEU A 55 -5.74 6.94 -7.72
C LEU A 55 -4.43 7.52 -7.15
N ARG A 56 -4.24 8.84 -7.23
CA ARG A 56 -3.07 9.50 -6.68
C ARG A 56 -2.95 9.29 -5.18
N GLN A 57 -4.02 9.47 -4.42
CA GLN A 57 -4.01 9.26 -2.97
C GLN A 57 -3.67 7.82 -2.60
N THR A 58 -4.19 6.84 -3.35
CA THR A 58 -3.90 5.42 -3.14
C THR A 58 -2.43 5.11 -3.41
N VAL A 59 -1.87 5.64 -4.50
CA VAL A 59 -0.43 5.49 -4.83
C VAL A 59 0.47 6.17 -3.80
N ASP A 60 0.10 7.36 -3.31
CA ASP A 60 0.85 8.07 -2.28
C ASP A 60 0.89 7.26 -0.97
N ARG A 61 -0.24 6.61 -0.59
CA ARG A 61 -0.29 5.70 0.57
C ARG A 61 0.58 4.47 0.38
N ALA A 62 0.52 3.83 -0.79
CA ALA A 62 1.34 2.66 -1.08
C ALA A 62 2.83 3.01 -1.00
N SER A 63 3.22 4.18 -1.52
CA SER A 63 4.60 4.68 -1.46
C SER A 63 5.05 4.91 -0.01
N ALA A 64 4.21 5.50 0.83
CA ALA A 64 4.51 5.69 2.26
C ALA A 64 4.71 4.34 2.99
N MET A 65 3.90 3.34 2.67
CA MET A 65 4.04 2.00 3.23
C MET A 65 5.32 1.30 2.79
N VAL A 66 5.75 1.49 1.54
CA VAL A 66 7.05 0.98 1.07
C VAL A 66 8.19 1.59 1.90
N THR A 67 8.16 2.90 2.18
CA THR A 67 9.16 3.53 3.06
C THR A 67 9.16 2.95 4.48
N VAL A 68 7.99 2.59 5.02
CA VAL A 68 7.90 1.89 6.32
C VAL A 68 8.57 0.51 6.24
N ILE A 69 8.31 -0.27 5.18
CA ILE A 69 8.94 -1.57 4.96
C ILE A 69 10.46 -1.43 4.86
N GLU A 70 10.96 -0.47 4.09
CA GLU A 70 12.39 -0.17 3.98
C GLU A 70 13.01 0.13 5.35
N GLY A 71 12.31 0.91 6.19
CA GLY A 71 12.74 1.20 7.56
C GLY A 71 12.74 -0.02 8.49
N LEU A 72 11.82 -0.97 8.30
CA LEU A 72 11.78 -2.22 9.07
C LEU A 72 12.84 -3.24 8.64
N LEU A 73 13.30 -3.16 7.39
CA LEU A 73 14.35 -4.02 6.83
C LEU A 73 15.78 -3.51 7.09
N SER A 74 15.91 -2.25 7.51
CA SER A 74 17.18 -1.57 7.84
C SER A 74 17.71 -1.95 9.23
#